data_AF-H3D2H3-F1
#
_entry.id   AF-H3D2H3-F1
#
_cell.length_a   1.000
_cell.length_b   1.000
_cell.length_c   1.000
_cell.angle_alpha   90.00
_cell.angle_beta   90.00
_cell.angle_gamma   90.00
#
_symmetry.space_group_name_H-M   'P 1'
#
loop_
_entity.id
_entity.type
_entity.pdbx_description
1 polymer ?
#
loop_
_entity_poly.entity_id
_entity_poly.type
_entity_poly.pdbx_seq_one_letter_code
_entity_poly.pdbx_strand_id
1 'polypeptide(L)'
;TEQQKQTKSGKKSLLDLLGAMKVEVTSVKLRQSYESLSVSKPAAMESTISMFQQASVESSTQSKTLNPELVAAASAAASTLPNSSQVESELLRKLRQHESITESQRKGDIKKLGFKGLIADMKVGKKPNRQNSWAANQIRFDDDGRGYTQERSITSELEGIRRRRKNLLSAKRLNIFSPSTNEEAEPTAAHPSLWDIEFANQLSMSINHQPRNGLEEMIQWTKEGKLWQYPINNEDGLEEEASVSFYEHVFLEKHLEEGFPRQGPVRHFMELVVAGLSKNPYLTVQQKKDHIFWFRDYFSAKEEVLKEADVYLN
;
A
#
# COMPACT_ATOMS: atom_id res chain seq x y z
N THR A 1 -27.81 49.21 37.43
CA THR A 1 -27.02 49.43 36.20
C THR A 1 -26.88 48.08 35.51
N GLU A 2 -27.81 47.81 34.58
CA GLU A 2 -27.87 46.56 33.82
C GLU A 2 -26.79 46.56 32.73
N GLN A 3 -25.96 45.51 32.70
CA GLN A 3 -25.05 45.27 31.58
C GLN A 3 -25.70 44.26 30.62
N GLN A 4 -26.06 44.76 29.44
CA GLN A 4 -26.56 43.97 28.32
C GLN A 4 -25.46 43.01 27.82
N LYS A 5 -25.72 41.71 27.93
CA LYS A 5 -24.84 40.66 27.43
C LYS A 5 -25.15 40.44 25.94
N GLN A 6 -24.38 41.06 25.06
CA GLN A 6 -24.49 40.87 23.61
C GLN A 6 -24.18 39.41 23.23
N THR A 7 -25.09 38.76 22.51
CA THR A 7 -24.92 37.42 21.94
C THR A 7 -23.94 37.48 20.77
N LYS A 8 -22.69 37.04 21.00
CA LYS A 8 -21.69 36.94 19.94
C LYS A 8 -22.08 35.82 18.96
N SER A 9 -22.16 36.15 17.67
CA SER A 9 -22.35 35.19 16.56
C SER A 9 -21.33 34.04 16.64
N GLY A 10 -21.77 32.80 16.40
CA GLY A 10 -20.95 31.59 16.53
C GLY A 10 -19.62 31.64 15.75
N LYS A 11 -19.59 32.36 14.61
CA LYS A 11 -18.35 32.58 13.84
C LYS A 11 -17.32 33.41 14.61
N LYS A 12 -17.78 34.45 15.33
CA LYS A 12 -16.90 35.28 16.17
C LYS A 12 -16.39 34.51 17.38
N SER A 13 -17.23 33.64 17.96
CA SER A 13 -16.83 32.75 19.06
C SER A 13 -15.76 31.75 18.61
N LEU A 14 -15.89 31.20 17.41
CA LEU A 14 -14.92 30.24 16.85
C LEU A 14 -13.59 30.92 16.51
N LEU A 15 -13.61 32.15 15.97
CA LEU A 15 -12.40 32.94 15.72
C LEU A 15 -11.67 33.34 17.03
N ASP A 16 -12.40 33.65 18.09
CA ASP A 16 -11.83 33.91 19.44
C ASP A 16 -11.14 32.65 19.98
N LEU A 17 -11.77 31.48 19.79
CA LEU A 17 -11.24 30.18 20.23
C LEU A 17 -10.01 29.75 19.42
N LEU A 18 -10.03 29.97 18.10
CA LEU A 18 -8.89 29.71 17.21
C LEU A 18 -7.72 30.67 17.50
N GLY A 19 -8.03 31.93 17.86
CA GLY A 19 -7.04 32.91 18.30
C GLY A 19 -6.41 32.57 19.65
N ALA A 20 -7.18 31.96 20.56
CA ALA A 20 -6.69 31.45 21.84
C ALA A 20 -5.83 30.18 21.70
N MET A 21 -6.03 29.39 20.64
CA MET A 21 -5.22 28.22 20.27
C MET A 21 -3.93 28.63 19.53
N LYS A 22 -3.13 29.52 20.12
CA LYS A 22 -1.81 29.88 19.61
C LYS A 22 -0.78 28.88 20.13
N VAL A 23 -0.36 27.96 19.28
CA VAL A 23 0.76 27.03 19.54
C VAL A 23 2.07 27.77 19.30
N GLU A 24 2.93 27.85 20.32
CA GLU A 24 4.30 28.34 20.18
C GLU A 24 5.14 27.29 19.44
N VAL A 25 5.27 27.47 18.13
CA VAL A 25 6.23 26.70 17.32
C VAL A 25 7.63 27.26 17.61
N THR A 26 8.45 26.47 18.29
CA THR A 26 9.87 26.73 18.47
C THR A 26 10.60 26.61 17.13
N SER A 27 10.68 27.73 16.41
CA SER A 27 11.50 27.84 15.20
C SER A 27 12.99 27.82 15.56
N VAL A 28 13.66 26.69 15.35
CA VAL A 28 15.13 26.64 15.31
C VAL A 28 15.58 27.25 13.99
N LYS A 29 16.43 28.27 14.10
CA LYS A 29 16.98 29.07 13.00
C LYS A 29 17.96 28.23 12.17
N LEU A 30 17.69 28.09 10.88
CA LEU A 30 18.71 27.87 9.86
C LEU A 30 18.61 29.01 8.85
N ARG A 31 19.57 29.92 8.92
CA ARG A 31 19.70 31.06 8.02
C ARG A 31 20.58 30.67 6.83
N GLN A 32 20.07 31.02 5.65
CA GLN A 32 20.76 31.70 4.53
C GLN A 32 21.81 30.85 3.79
N SER A 33 21.95 30.91 2.46
CA SER A 33 21.64 31.97 1.50
C SER A 33 21.54 31.38 0.09
N TYR A 34 20.71 32.01 -0.74
CA TYR A 34 20.68 31.85 -2.19
C TYR A 34 21.29 33.12 -2.79
N GLU A 35 22.25 32.96 -3.69
CA GLU A 35 22.81 33.96 -4.62
C GLU A 35 23.79 33.16 -5.49
N SER A 36 23.99 33.35 -6.79
CA SER A 36 23.30 33.91 -7.95
C SER A 36 24.24 33.59 -9.15
N LEU A 37 23.84 33.89 -10.39
CA LEU A 37 24.65 33.89 -11.64
C LEU A 37 24.79 32.52 -12.34
N SER A 38 24.74 32.37 -13.66
CA SER A 38 24.58 33.28 -14.80
C SER A 38 24.40 32.44 -16.08
N VAL A 39 23.58 32.91 -17.02
CA VAL A 39 23.42 32.32 -18.35
C VAL A 39 24.65 32.58 -19.22
N SER A 40 25.16 31.56 -19.93
CA SER A 40 25.90 31.74 -21.20
C SER A 40 25.68 30.55 -22.15
N LYS A 41 25.82 30.82 -23.46
CA LYS A 41 25.31 30.11 -24.66
C LYS A 41 26.19 28.92 -25.12
N PRO A 42 25.72 28.09 -26.09
CA PRO A 42 26.34 26.80 -26.46
C PRO A 42 27.29 26.86 -27.67
N ALA A 43 28.30 25.99 -27.69
CA ALA A 43 29.10 25.45 -28.81
C ALA A 43 30.26 24.62 -28.19
N ALA A 44 30.79 23.51 -28.70
CA ALA A 44 30.77 22.85 -30.01
C ALA A 44 30.98 21.33 -29.82
N MET A 45 30.57 20.53 -30.80
CA MET A 45 30.83 19.09 -30.91
C MET A 45 32.34 18.79 -30.96
N GLU A 46 32.83 17.90 -30.10
CA GLU A 46 34.14 17.27 -30.27
C GLU A 46 34.06 15.73 -30.19
N SER A 47 34.51 15.16 -31.30
CA SER A 47 34.83 13.78 -31.72
C SER A 47 34.93 12.65 -30.67
N THR A 48 34.20 11.56 -30.93
CA THR A 48 34.11 10.30 -30.16
C THR A 48 35.37 9.41 -30.19
N ILE A 49 36.50 9.91 -30.71
CA ILE A 49 37.70 9.09 -30.96
C ILE A 49 38.77 9.19 -29.87
N SER A 50 38.66 10.14 -28.93
CA SER A 50 39.65 10.32 -27.83
C SER A 50 39.35 9.47 -26.57
N MET A 51 38.14 8.94 -26.39
CA MET A 51 37.77 8.17 -25.19
C MET A 51 38.36 6.75 -25.17
N PHE A 52 38.72 6.17 -26.32
CA PHE A 52 39.19 4.78 -26.40
C PHE A 52 40.69 4.59 -26.09
N GLN A 53 41.49 5.66 -26.07
CA GLN A 53 42.92 5.56 -25.76
C GLN A 53 43.24 5.77 -24.27
N GLN A 54 42.35 6.39 -23.49
CA GLN A 54 42.55 6.56 -22.04
C GLN A 54 42.16 5.31 -21.24
N ALA A 55 41.21 4.49 -21.74
CA ALA A 55 40.76 3.27 -21.06
C ALA A 55 41.80 2.12 -21.04
N SER A 56 42.81 2.14 -21.92
CA SER A 56 43.84 1.09 -21.95
C SER A 56 45.06 1.39 -21.07
N VAL A 57 45.24 2.63 -20.62
CA VAL A 57 46.39 3.04 -19.78
C VAL A 57 46.03 3.03 -18.29
N GLU A 58 44.76 3.22 -17.93
CA GLU A 58 44.29 3.21 -16.53
C GLU A 58 44.07 1.81 -15.94
N SER A 59 44.02 0.76 -16.77
CA SER A 59 43.70 -0.61 -16.32
C SER A 59 44.88 -1.42 -15.79
N SER A 60 46.12 -0.87 -15.80
CA SER A 60 47.33 -1.62 -15.45
C SER A 60 47.99 -1.23 -14.10
N THR A 61 47.58 -0.15 -13.43
CA THR A 61 48.30 0.36 -12.23
C THR A 61 47.49 0.40 -10.94
N GLN A 62 46.17 0.18 -10.96
CA GLN A 62 45.33 0.35 -9.78
C GLN A 62 45.28 -0.85 -8.82
N SER A 63 45.78 -2.04 -9.18
CA SER A 63 45.53 -3.25 -8.38
C SER A 63 46.42 -3.42 -7.13
N LYS A 64 47.03 -2.34 -6.60
CA LYS A 64 47.87 -2.42 -5.39
C LYS A 64 47.74 -1.23 -4.42
N THR A 65 47.07 -0.14 -4.78
CA THR A 65 47.02 1.07 -3.95
C THR A 65 45.67 1.21 -3.28
N LEU A 66 45.62 0.95 -1.97
CA LEU A 66 44.45 1.24 -1.12
C LEU A 66 44.07 2.72 -1.23
N ASN A 67 42.78 3.05 -1.09
CA ASN A 67 42.33 4.45 -1.04
C ASN A 67 43.04 5.21 0.09
N PRO A 68 43.61 6.41 -0.19
CA PRO A 68 44.45 7.14 0.76
C PRO A 68 43.68 7.58 2.02
N GLU A 69 42.38 7.85 1.88
CA GLU A 69 41.49 8.19 2.99
C GLU A 69 41.31 7.03 3.99
N LEU A 70 41.23 5.79 3.49
CA LEU A 70 41.11 4.60 4.34
C LEU A 70 42.40 4.30 5.10
N VAL A 71 43.56 4.58 4.49
CA VAL A 71 44.86 4.46 5.15
C VAL A 71 44.98 5.49 6.28
N ALA A 72 44.58 6.74 6.04
CA ALA A 72 44.56 7.79 7.05
C ALA A 72 43.61 7.47 8.21
N ALA A 73 42.43 6.90 7.91
CA ALA A 73 41.48 6.46 8.93
C ALA A 73 42.05 5.29 9.77
N ALA A 74 42.72 4.33 9.13
CA ALA A 74 43.36 3.21 9.83
C ALA A 74 44.49 3.69 10.75
N SER A 75 45.32 4.63 10.31
CA SER A 75 46.37 5.23 11.15
C SER A 75 45.79 6.04 12.31
N ALA A 76 44.70 6.79 12.08
CA ALA A 76 44.02 7.54 13.14
C ALA A 76 43.42 6.58 14.18
N ALA A 77 42.76 5.49 13.76
CA ALA A 77 42.23 4.48 14.66
C ALA A 77 43.34 3.77 15.45
N ALA A 78 44.44 3.42 14.78
CA ALA A 78 45.57 2.76 15.43
C ALA A 78 46.26 3.64 16.48
N SER A 79 46.27 4.97 16.29
CA SER A 79 46.85 5.91 17.26
C SER A 79 46.12 5.95 18.62
N THR A 80 44.88 5.43 18.70
CA THR A 80 44.11 5.35 19.95
C THR A 80 44.49 4.15 20.83
N LEU A 81 45.30 3.21 20.31
CA LEU A 81 45.65 1.95 20.96
C LEU A 81 47.13 1.91 21.36
N PRO A 82 47.49 1.22 22.46
CA PRO A 82 48.85 1.22 23.01
C PRO A 82 49.92 0.59 22.09
N ASN A 83 49.54 -0.30 21.18
CA ASN A 83 50.44 -0.94 20.19
C ASN A 83 50.16 -0.42 18.77
N SER A 84 50.24 0.89 18.60
CA SER A 84 49.77 1.59 17.39
C SER A 84 50.35 1.03 16.08
N SER A 85 51.66 0.76 16.01
CA SER A 85 52.31 0.26 14.80
C SER A 85 51.86 -1.15 14.39
N GLN A 86 51.67 -2.05 15.36
CA GLN A 86 51.17 -3.40 15.11
C GLN A 86 49.71 -3.36 14.66
N VAL A 87 48.89 -2.56 15.36
CA VAL A 87 47.46 -2.40 15.05
C VAL A 87 47.27 -1.80 13.66
N GLU A 88 48.03 -0.76 13.31
CA GLU A 88 47.99 -0.14 11.98
C GLU A 88 48.33 -1.17 10.89
N SER A 89 49.40 -1.94 11.08
CA SER A 89 49.81 -2.98 10.12
C SER A 89 48.76 -4.09 9.95
N GLU A 90 48.09 -4.48 11.03
CA GLU A 90 47.03 -5.49 10.99
C GLU A 90 45.76 -4.98 10.32
N LEU A 91 45.37 -3.72 10.58
CA LEU A 91 44.22 -3.07 9.95
C LEU A 91 44.44 -2.93 8.44
N LEU A 92 45.62 -2.47 8.01
CA LEU A 92 45.97 -2.38 6.60
C LEU A 92 46.01 -3.76 5.92
N ARG A 93 46.50 -4.79 6.63
CA ARG A 93 46.46 -6.18 6.13
C ARG A 93 45.03 -6.67 5.93
N LYS A 94 44.12 -6.40 6.87
CA LYS A 94 42.70 -6.78 6.75
C LYS A 94 41.97 -5.99 5.67
N LEU A 95 42.26 -4.70 5.52
CA LEU A 95 41.69 -3.87 4.44
C LEU A 95 42.05 -4.42 3.06
N ARG A 96 43.32 -4.78 2.83
CA ARG A 96 43.76 -5.42 1.57
C ARG A 96 43.04 -6.74 1.29
N GLN A 97 42.82 -7.55 2.33
CA GLN A 97 42.06 -8.80 2.21
C GLN A 97 40.60 -8.52 1.83
N HIS A 98 39.96 -7.56 2.48
CA HIS A 98 38.57 -7.24 2.22
C HIS A 98 38.37 -6.60 0.83
N GLU A 99 39.28 -5.73 0.39
CA GLU A 99 39.26 -5.15 -0.94
C GLU A 99 39.38 -6.24 -2.01
N SER A 100 40.32 -7.18 -1.86
CA SER A 100 40.46 -8.31 -2.79
C SER A 100 39.19 -9.18 -2.87
N ILE A 101 38.45 -9.34 -1.77
CA ILE A 101 37.18 -10.06 -1.73
C ILE A 101 36.08 -9.26 -2.44
N THR A 102 35.99 -7.95 -2.19
CA THR A 102 35.00 -7.08 -2.83
C THR A 102 35.26 -6.89 -4.33
N GLU A 103 36.52 -6.84 -4.77
CA GLU A 103 36.88 -6.84 -6.18
C GLU A 103 36.53 -8.17 -6.85
N SER A 104 36.76 -9.30 -6.15
CA SER A 104 36.37 -10.63 -6.64
C SER A 104 34.84 -10.76 -6.76
N GLN A 105 34.08 -10.12 -5.87
CA GLN A 105 32.62 -10.00 -5.98
C GLN A 105 32.20 -9.14 -7.17
N ARG A 106 32.83 -7.97 -7.37
CA ARG A 106 32.56 -7.09 -8.53
C ARG A 106 32.90 -7.74 -9.87
N LYS A 107 33.93 -8.59 -9.91
CA LYS A 107 34.36 -9.32 -11.13
C LYS A 107 33.55 -10.59 -11.42
N GLY A 108 32.57 -10.95 -10.58
CA GLY A 108 31.62 -12.04 -10.88
C GLY A 108 32.18 -13.46 -10.77
N ASP A 109 33.30 -13.67 -10.07
CA ASP A 109 33.91 -14.99 -9.87
C ASP A 109 33.22 -15.78 -8.74
N ILE A 110 32.01 -16.28 -9.03
CA ILE A 110 31.12 -16.97 -8.07
C ILE A 110 31.73 -18.30 -7.56
N LYS A 111 32.72 -18.88 -8.25
CA LYS A 111 33.32 -20.18 -7.88
C LYS A 111 34.26 -20.12 -6.66
N LYS A 112 34.70 -18.93 -6.22
CA LYS A 112 35.47 -18.74 -4.97
C LYS A 112 34.63 -18.30 -3.77
N LEU A 113 33.34 -18.02 -3.98
CA LEU A 113 32.38 -17.65 -2.93
C LEU A 113 31.72 -18.90 -2.34
N GLY A 114 32.52 -19.82 -1.81
CA GLY A 114 31.98 -20.86 -0.94
C GLY A 114 31.42 -20.21 0.33
N PHE A 115 30.18 -20.57 0.71
CA PHE A 115 29.45 -20.16 1.94
C PHE A 115 30.31 -20.20 3.23
N LYS A 116 31.40 -20.97 3.21
CA LYS A 116 32.40 -21.13 4.27
C LYS A 116 33.31 -19.90 4.48
N GLY A 117 33.55 -19.07 3.46
CA GLY A 117 34.40 -17.88 3.57
C GLY A 117 33.67 -16.63 4.08
N LEU A 118 32.36 -16.53 3.82
CA LEU A 118 31.50 -15.44 4.26
C LEU A 118 31.06 -15.56 5.74
N ILE A 119 31.08 -16.78 6.29
CA ILE A 119 30.50 -17.09 7.62
C ILE A 119 31.58 -17.52 8.64
N ALA A 120 32.84 -17.70 8.22
CA ALA A 120 33.92 -18.16 9.11
C ALA A 120 34.16 -17.27 10.34
N ASP A 121 33.95 -15.95 10.21
CA ASP A 121 34.25 -15.00 11.28
C ASP A 121 33.02 -14.64 12.14
N MET A 122 31.83 -15.11 11.79
CA MET A 122 30.63 -15.02 12.63
C MET A 122 30.64 -16.10 13.71
N LYS A 123 31.45 -15.92 14.75
CA LYS A 123 31.50 -16.81 15.92
C LYS A 123 30.25 -16.64 16.80
N VAL A 124 29.15 -17.30 16.43
CA VAL A 124 27.98 -17.47 17.30
C VAL A 124 28.34 -18.45 18.41
N GLY A 125 28.33 -17.99 19.66
CA GLY A 125 28.56 -18.83 20.84
C GLY A 125 27.46 -19.86 21.05
N LYS A 126 27.50 -20.97 20.31
CA LYS A 126 26.68 -22.16 20.57
C LYS A 126 27.33 -22.97 21.69
N LYS A 127 26.68 -23.01 22.86
CA LYS A 127 26.99 -23.96 23.93
C LYS A 127 26.82 -25.39 23.39
N PRO A 128 27.80 -26.30 23.51
CA PRO A 128 27.60 -27.68 23.13
C PRO A 128 26.76 -28.36 24.21
N ASN A 129 25.45 -28.47 23.99
CA ASN A 129 24.61 -29.28 24.86
C ASN A 129 24.29 -30.61 24.18
N ARG A 130 24.76 -31.68 24.82
CA ARG A 130 24.21 -33.04 24.84
C ARG A 130 23.99 -33.71 23.47
N GLN A 131 24.99 -34.48 23.08
CA GLN A 131 24.75 -35.73 22.35
C GLN A 131 23.86 -36.62 23.24
N ASN A 132 22.57 -36.66 22.96
CA ASN A 132 21.74 -37.77 23.41
C ASN A 132 22.21 -39.00 22.64
N SER A 133 22.66 -40.01 23.37
CA SER A 133 22.85 -41.35 22.86
C SER A 133 21.57 -41.81 22.16
N TRP A 134 21.71 -42.23 20.91
CA TRP A 134 20.69 -43.01 20.24
C TRP A 134 20.42 -44.25 21.09
N ALA A 135 19.26 -44.31 21.72
CA ALA A 135 18.70 -45.57 22.19
C ALA A 135 18.20 -46.30 20.94
N ALA A 136 18.90 -47.38 20.59
CA ALA A 136 18.49 -48.32 19.56
C ALA A 136 17.18 -49.02 19.99
N ASN A 137 16.04 -48.43 19.61
CA ASN A 137 14.78 -49.15 19.56
C ASN A 137 14.30 -49.10 18.09
N GLN A 138 14.76 -50.08 17.30
CA GLN A 138 14.07 -50.45 16.08
C GLN A 138 12.66 -50.89 16.46
N ILE A 139 11.66 -50.05 16.21
CA ILE A 139 10.26 -50.48 16.24
C ILE A 139 10.05 -51.28 14.96
N ARG A 140 10.00 -52.61 15.07
CA ARG A 140 9.42 -53.46 14.04
C ARG A 140 7.91 -53.25 14.08
N PHE A 141 7.36 -52.78 12.97
CA PHE A 141 5.92 -52.76 12.76
C PHE A 141 5.51 -54.12 12.22
N ASP A 142 4.66 -54.83 12.96
CA ASP A 142 3.89 -55.96 12.43
C ASP A 142 2.54 -55.41 11.96
N ASP A 143 2.18 -55.71 10.72
CA ASP A 143 1.07 -55.13 9.94
C ASP A 143 -0.33 -55.65 10.35
N ASP A 144 -0.45 -56.39 11.46
CA ASP A 144 -1.69 -57.12 11.83
C ASP A 144 -2.47 -56.48 13.00
N GLY A 145 -2.16 -55.23 13.39
CA GLY A 145 -3.06 -54.40 14.18
C GLY A 145 -3.44 -54.88 15.60
N ARG A 146 -2.71 -55.84 16.19
CA ARG A 146 -2.91 -56.25 17.60
C ARG A 146 -1.66 -55.98 18.43
N GLY A 147 -1.67 -54.87 19.15
CA GLY A 147 -0.61 -54.47 20.06
C GLY A 147 -0.43 -55.39 21.26
N TYR A 148 0.82 -55.48 21.71
CA TYR A 148 1.32 -56.24 22.87
C TYR A 148 0.48 -56.01 24.14
N THR A 149 -0.18 -57.05 24.63
CA THR A 149 -0.69 -57.12 26.01
C THR A 149 0.46 -57.49 26.93
N GLN A 150 1.09 -56.52 27.58
CA GLN A 150 1.88 -56.80 28.78
C GLN A 150 0.94 -56.89 29.98
N GLU A 151 0.58 -58.13 30.30
CA GLU A 151 -0.04 -58.49 31.56
C GLU A 151 0.94 -58.24 32.72
N ARG A 152 0.38 -57.71 33.81
CA ARG A 152 0.82 -57.81 35.22
C ARG A 152 2.01 -56.98 35.72
N SER A 153 1.62 -56.13 36.69
CA SER A 153 2.35 -55.67 37.87
C SER A 153 3.60 -54.81 37.64
N ILE A 154 3.43 -53.48 37.66
CA ILE A 154 4.32 -52.48 38.27
C ILE A 154 3.53 -51.14 38.41
N THR A 155 3.15 -50.84 39.66
CA THR A 155 3.01 -49.53 40.33
C THR A 155 2.19 -48.39 39.72
N SER A 156 1.24 -47.89 40.52
CA SER A 156 0.49 -46.64 40.42
C SER A 156 1.33 -45.37 40.15
N GLU A 157 2.65 -45.41 40.33
CA GLU A 157 3.57 -44.27 40.13
C GLU A 157 3.84 -43.94 38.64
N LEU A 158 3.64 -44.89 37.72
CA LEU A 158 3.75 -44.62 36.27
C LEU A 158 2.47 -44.04 35.66
N GLU A 159 1.36 -44.04 36.41
CA GLU A 159 0.08 -43.52 35.93
C GLU A 159 0.12 -41.98 35.82
N GLY A 160 0.84 -41.31 36.72
CA GLY A 160 1.12 -39.87 36.63
C GLY A 160 1.94 -39.48 35.40
N ILE A 161 2.89 -40.34 35.00
CA ILE A 161 3.77 -40.10 33.83
C ILE A 161 3.02 -40.35 32.52
N ARG A 162 2.15 -41.37 32.47
CA ARG A 162 1.24 -41.60 31.33
C ARG A 162 0.19 -40.51 31.21
N ARG A 163 -0.32 -39.94 32.31
CA ARG A 163 -1.21 -38.76 32.26
C ARG A 163 -0.52 -37.51 31.70
N ARG A 164 0.78 -37.30 31.99
CA ARG A 164 1.57 -36.18 31.43
C ARG A 164 1.91 -36.32 29.94
N ARG A 165 1.82 -37.52 29.36
CA ARG A 165 2.04 -37.77 27.92
C ARG A 165 0.74 -37.95 27.12
N LYS A 166 -0.43 -37.71 27.73
CA LYS A 166 -1.70 -37.69 27.02
C LYS A 166 -1.98 -36.28 26.55
N ASN A 167 -2.24 -36.12 25.25
CA ASN A 167 -2.69 -34.84 24.68
C ASN A 167 -3.94 -34.38 25.45
N LEU A 168 -4.00 -33.11 25.85
CA LEU A 168 -5.10 -32.54 26.64
C LEU A 168 -6.47 -32.73 25.97
N LEU A 169 -6.48 -32.81 24.64
CA LEU A 169 -7.67 -33.01 23.81
C LEU A 169 -8.11 -34.48 23.68
N SER A 170 -7.29 -35.44 24.13
CA SER A 170 -7.58 -36.89 24.05
C SER A 170 -8.37 -37.41 25.26
N ALA A 171 -8.72 -36.54 26.19
CA ALA A 171 -9.53 -36.91 27.35
C ALA A 171 -11.00 -37.15 26.96
N LYS A 172 -11.74 -37.85 27.83
CA LYS A 172 -13.19 -38.06 27.65
C LYS A 172 -13.89 -36.69 27.67
N ARG A 173 -14.52 -36.31 26.56
CA ARG A 173 -15.22 -35.03 26.40
C ARG A 173 -16.69 -35.11 26.83
N LEU A 174 -17.31 -33.94 26.99
CA LEU A 174 -18.75 -33.82 27.19
C LEU A 174 -19.44 -34.12 25.84
N ASN A 175 -20.07 -35.29 25.74
CA ASN A 175 -20.77 -35.76 24.54
C ASN A 175 -22.21 -35.21 24.46
N ILE A 176 -22.39 -33.90 24.71
CA ILE A 176 -23.70 -33.25 24.70
C ILE A 176 -24.09 -32.83 23.28
N PHE A 177 -23.11 -32.33 22.52
CA PHE A 177 -23.30 -31.92 21.14
C PHE A 177 -22.75 -32.99 20.18
N SER A 178 -23.60 -33.47 19.27
CA SER A 178 -23.17 -34.28 18.12
C SER A 178 -22.42 -33.39 17.13
N PRO A 179 -21.35 -33.88 16.48
CA PRO A 179 -20.67 -33.10 15.44
C PRO A 179 -21.68 -32.75 14.34
N SER A 180 -21.88 -31.46 14.10
CA SER A 180 -22.73 -30.95 13.02
C SER A 180 -22.01 -31.19 11.69
N THR A 181 -22.47 -32.14 10.89
CA THR A 181 -21.93 -32.42 9.56
C THR A 181 -22.49 -31.49 8.48
N ASN A 182 -23.57 -30.77 8.80
CA ASN A 182 -24.26 -29.87 7.89
C ASN A 182 -24.25 -28.47 8.49
N GLU A 183 -23.51 -27.55 7.87
CA GLU A 183 -23.72 -26.12 8.09
C GLU A 183 -25.04 -25.78 7.39
N GLU A 184 -26.12 -25.66 8.16
CA GLU A 184 -27.39 -25.15 7.64
C GLU A 184 -27.13 -23.74 7.09
N ALA A 185 -27.54 -23.52 5.84
CA ALA A 185 -27.33 -22.25 5.18
C ALA A 185 -28.10 -21.16 5.94
N GLU A 186 -27.36 -20.26 6.58
CA GLU A 186 -27.89 -19.07 7.25
C GLU A 186 -28.82 -18.29 6.29
N PRO A 187 -29.96 -17.76 6.77
CA PRO A 187 -30.89 -17.03 5.92
C PRO A 187 -30.23 -15.73 5.41
N THR A 188 -29.88 -15.70 4.13
CA THR A 188 -29.13 -14.61 3.46
C THR A 188 -29.85 -13.26 3.39
N ALA A 189 -31.04 -13.12 3.96
CA ALA A 189 -31.95 -12.00 3.72
C ALA A 189 -32.22 -11.10 4.93
N ALA A 190 -31.74 -11.45 6.13
CA ALA A 190 -31.91 -10.60 7.30
C ALA A 190 -30.76 -9.59 7.40
N HIS A 191 -31.09 -8.30 7.46
CA HIS A 191 -30.11 -7.29 7.86
C HIS A 191 -29.57 -7.64 9.26
N PRO A 192 -28.26 -7.50 9.50
CA PRO A 192 -27.67 -7.79 10.81
C PRO A 192 -28.39 -7.02 11.92
N SER A 193 -28.61 -7.68 13.05
CA SER A 193 -29.16 -7.05 14.25
C SER A 193 -28.17 -5.99 14.77
N LEU A 194 -28.68 -5.01 15.52
CA LEU A 194 -27.82 -4.05 16.24
C LEU A 194 -26.78 -4.76 17.12
N TRP A 195 -27.16 -5.88 17.75
CA TRP A 195 -26.26 -6.71 18.54
C TRP A 195 -25.14 -7.32 17.71
N ASP A 196 -25.43 -7.75 16.48
CA ASP A 196 -24.42 -8.31 15.57
C ASP A 196 -23.44 -7.23 15.13
N ILE A 197 -23.93 -6.02 14.85
CA ILE A 197 -23.12 -4.86 14.48
C ILE A 197 -22.21 -4.44 15.66
N GLU A 198 -22.76 -4.33 16.87
CA GLU A 198 -21.96 -3.99 18.06
C GLU A 198 -20.91 -5.05 18.36
N PHE A 199 -21.28 -6.33 18.26
CA PHE A 199 -20.34 -7.43 18.44
C PHE A 199 -19.23 -7.43 17.39
N ALA A 200 -19.56 -7.21 16.11
CA ALA A 200 -18.58 -7.05 15.04
C ALA A 200 -17.64 -5.85 15.29
N ASN A 201 -18.17 -4.74 15.79
CA ASN A 201 -17.37 -3.58 16.17
C ASN A 201 -16.40 -3.92 17.32
N GLN A 202 -16.86 -4.61 18.37
CA GLN A 202 -16.00 -5.07 19.46
C GLN A 202 -14.88 -6.01 18.97
N LEU A 203 -15.20 -6.94 18.08
CA LEU A 203 -14.20 -7.80 17.42
C LEU A 203 -13.20 -6.97 16.62
N SER A 204 -13.67 -6.00 15.84
CA SER A 204 -12.78 -5.11 15.07
C SER A 204 -11.82 -4.35 15.98
N MET A 205 -12.28 -3.82 17.13
CA MET A 205 -11.44 -3.12 18.10
C MET A 205 -10.39 -4.03 18.74
N SER A 206 -10.70 -5.31 18.94
CA SER A 206 -9.74 -6.28 19.47
C SER A 206 -8.61 -6.62 18.50
N ILE A 207 -8.87 -6.48 17.19
CA ILE A 207 -7.92 -6.79 16.10
C ILE A 207 -7.13 -5.54 15.69
N ASN A 208 -7.81 -4.39 15.65
CA ASN A 208 -7.25 -3.10 15.24
C ASN A 208 -6.34 -2.56 16.35
N HIS A 209 -5.03 -2.70 16.14
CA HIS A 209 -4.00 -2.08 16.95
C HIS A 209 -3.46 -0.82 16.24
N GLN A 210 -2.70 -0.01 16.95
CA GLN A 210 -2.02 1.14 16.33
C GLN A 210 -1.13 0.67 15.18
N PRO A 211 -1.09 1.40 14.05
CA PRO A 211 -0.32 0.99 12.88
C PRO A 211 1.15 0.85 13.28
N ARG A 212 1.74 -0.29 12.97
CA ARG A 212 3.14 -0.61 13.31
C ARG A 212 4.14 0.06 12.38
N ASN A 213 3.70 0.39 11.16
CA ASN A 213 4.55 0.91 10.09
C ASN A 213 3.77 1.95 9.25
N GLY A 214 4.47 2.85 8.57
CA GLY A 214 3.87 3.85 7.67
C GLY A 214 3.11 3.22 6.50
N LEU A 215 3.49 2.02 6.04
CA LEU A 215 2.71 1.29 5.04
C LEU A 215 1.32 0.88 5.57
N GLU A 216 1.22 0.51 6.85
CA GLU A 216 -0.06 0.16 7.47
C GLU A 216 -0.95 1.39 7.63
N GLU A 217 -0.35 2.54 7.99
CA GLU A 217 -1.03 3.83 8.01
C GLU A 217 -1.53 4.23 6.61
N MET A 218 -0.72 4.04 5.56
CA MET A 218 -1.15 4.26 4.18
C MET A 218 -2.31 3.33 3.80
N ILE A 219 -2.24 2.04 4.15
CA ILE A 219 -3.33 1.09 3.89
C ILE A 219 -4.61 1.53 4.61
N GLN A 220 -4.49 1.99 5.87
CA GLN A 220 -5.63 2.50 6.62
C GLN A 220 -6.23 3.74 5.94
N TRP A 221 -5.41 4.70 5.52
CA TRP A 221 -5.89 5.89 4.81
C TRP A 221 -6.49 5.57 3.45
N THR A 222 -5.99 4.56 2.74
CA THR A 222 -6.61 4.09 1.49
C THR A 222 -7.97 3.43 1.76
N LYS A 223 -8.11 2.61 2.82
CA LYS A 223 -9.39 2.03 3.22
C LYS A 223 -10.41 3.08 3.66
N GLU A 224 -9.94 4.14 4.33
CA GLU A 224 -10.75 5.29 4.74
C GLU A 224 -11.06 6.25 3.58
N GLY A 225 -10.49 6.04 2.39
CA GLY A 225 -10.68 6.92 1.22
C GLY A 225 -9.96 8.27 1.30
N LYS A 226 -9.00 8.43 2.23
CA LYS A 226 -8.19 9.65 2.38
C LYS A 226 -7.04 9.72 1.37
N LEU A 227 -6.45 8.57 1.04
CA LEU A 227 -5.46 8.45 -0.01
C LEU A 227 -6.12 8.01 -1.32
N TRP A 228 -5.53 8.44 -2.44
CA TRP A 228 -5.91 7.96 -3.76
C TRP A 228 -5.65 6.46 -3.90
N GLN A 229 -6.52 5.78 -4.63
CA GLN A 229 -6.33 4.39 -4.99
C GLN A 229 -5.34 4.30 -6.17
N TYR A 230 -4.50 3.27 -6.15
CA TYR A 230 -3.50 3.04 -7.19
C TYR A 230 -3.85 1.78 -7.98
N PRO A 231 -3.64 1.77 -9.32
CA PRO A 231 -3.15 2.88 -10.16
C PRO A 231 -4.16 4.04 -10.25
N ILE A 232 -3.65 5.27 -10.34
CA ILE A 232 -4.49 6.48 -10.36
C ILE A 232 -5.42 6.44 -11.57
N ASN A 233 -6.73 6.49 -11.31
CA ASN A 233 -7.75 6.66 -12.33
C ASN A 233 -8.35 8.06 -12.23
N ASN A 234 -8.36 8.80 -13.34
CA ASN A 234 -8.88 10.17 -13.38
C ASN A 234 -10.42 10.22 -13.35
N GLU A 235 -11.08 9.09 -13.56
CA GLU A 235 -12.54 8.97 -13.58
C GLU A 235 -13.12 8.57 -12.20
N ASP A 236 -12.26 8.36 -11.20
CA ASP A 236 -12.69 8.02 -9.84
C ASP A 236 -13.54 9.16 -9.24
N GLY A 237 -14.75 8.82 -8.81
CA GLY A 237 -15.77 9.77 -8.35
C GLY A 237 -16.89 10.08 -9.35
N LEU A 238 -16.80 9.55 -10.58
CA LEU A 238 -17.85 9.66 -11.61
C LEU A 238 -18.57 8.32 -11.86
N GLU A 239 -18.85 7.58 -10.77
CA GLU A 239 -19.38 6.20 -10.81
C GLU A 239 -20.77 6.11 -11.45
N GLU A 240 -21.61 7.13 -11.25
CA GLU A 240 -22.96 7.18 -11.82
C GLU A 240 -22.91 7.12 -13.35
N GLU A 241 -22.01 7.90 -13.97
CA GLU A 241 -21.84 7.92 -15.44
C GLU A 241 -21.03 6.73 -15.94
N ALA A 242 -20.12 6.17 -15.13
CA ALA A 242 -19.40 4.95 -15.49
C ALA A 242 -20.35 3.75 -15.69
N SER A 243 -21.48 3.73 -14.99
CA SER A 243 -22.53 2.73 -15.19
C SER A 243 -23.28 2.91 -16.51
N VAL A 244 -23.29 4.12 -17.06
CA VAL A 244 -24.05 4.50 -18.24
C VAL A 244 -23.22 4.28 -19.50
N SER A 245 -23.81 3.59 -20.47
CA SER A 245 -23.15 3.33 -21.74
C SER A 245 -23.15 4.56 -22.66
N PHE A 246 -22.15 4.65 -23.54
CA PHE A 246 -21.99 5.77 -24.47
C PHE A 246 -23.21 6.02 -25.38
N TYR A 247 -23.97 4.97 -25.72
CA TYR A 247 -25.12 5.08 -26.62
C TYR A 247 -26.24 5.94 -26.02
N GLU A 248 -26.33 6.06 -24.69
CA GLU A 248 -27.31 6.94 -24.03
C GLU A 248 -26.92 8.41 -24.13
N HIS A 249 -25.62 8.70 -24.17
CA HIS A 249 -25.10 10.05 -24.34
C HIS A 249 -25.21 10.54 -25.79
N VAL A 250 -25.06 9.63 -26.75
CA VAL A 250 -25.00 9.95 -28.19
C VAL A 250 -26.38 9.90 -28.84
N PHE A 251 -27.18 8.85 -28.57
CA PHE A 251 -28.47 8.63 -29.23
C PHE A 251 -29.65 9.12 -28.39
N LEU A 252 -29.79 10.44 -28.30
CA LEU A 252 -30.91 11.08 -27.60
C LEU A 252 -32.18 11.21 -28.47
N GLU A 253 -32.12 10.79 -29.74
CA GLU A 253 -33.23 10.88 -30.69
C GLU A 253 -34.49 10.12 -30.23
N LYS A 254 -34.32 9.07 -29.42
CA LYS A 254 -35.43 8.30 -28.83
C LYS A 254 -36.37 9.19 -28.01
N HIS A 255 -35.81 10.16 -27.29
CA HIS A 255 -36.58 11.09 -26.46
C HIS A 255 -37.26 12.20 -27.27
N LEU A 256 -36.90 12.36 -28.55
CA LEU A 256 -37.58 13.29 -29.45
C LEU A 256 -38.88 12.71 -30.04
N GLU A 257 -39.08 11.39 -30.01
CA GLU A 257 -40.32 10.77 -30.47
C GLU A 257 -41.47 10.99 -29.46
N GLU A 258 -41.12 11.18 -28.19
CA GLU A 258 -42.06 11.42 -27.11
C GLU A 258 -42.42 12.92 -26.99
N GLY A 259 -43.39 13.36 -27.79
CA GLY A 259 -44.04 14.67 -27.60
C GLY A 259 -43.63 15.78 -28.56
N PHE A 260 -42.77 15.52 -29.56
CA PHE A 260 -42.46 16.46 -30.63
C PHE A 260 -43.06 16.03 -31.97
N PRO A 261 -43.41 16.98 -32.87
CA PRO A 261 -43.87 16.65 -34.21
C PRO A 261 -42.75 15.94 -35.01
N ARG A 262 -43.12 14.96 -35.85
CA ARG A 262 -42.17 14.19 -36.68
C ARG A 262 -41.54 15.01 -37.81
N GLN A 263 -42.22 16.07 -38.25
CA GLN A 263 -41.79 16.94 -39.34
C GLN A 263 -42.07 18.39 -38.96
N GLY A 264 -41.20 19.30 -39.37
CA GLY A 264 -41.39 20.75 -39.21
C GLY A 264 -40.17 21.49 -38.63
N PRO A 265 -40.25 22.82 -38.51
CA PRO A 265 -39.14 23.65 -38.00
C PRO A 265 -38.75 23.31 -36.56
N VAL A 266 -39.73 22.96 -35.71
CA VAL A 266 -39.49 22.54 -34.32
C VAL A 266 -38.67 21.26 -34.27
N ARG A 267 -38.95 20.29 -35.17
CA ARG A 267 -38.17 19.06 -35.26
C ARG A 267 -36.73 19.34 -35.65
N HIS A 268 -36.52 20.17 -36.67
CA HIS A 268 -35.17 20.55 -37.10
C HIS A 268 -34.38 21.27 -36.01
N PHE A 269 -35.03 22.18 -35.26
CA PHE A 269 -34.42 22.84 -34.11
C PHE A 269 -34.02 21.83 -33.03
N MET A 270 -34.91 20.91 -32.67
CA MET A 270 -34.62 19.90 -31.65
C MET A 270 -33.53 18.91 -32.08
N GLU A 271 -33.44 18.58 -33.36
CA GLU A 271 -32.33 17.79 -33.91
C GLU A 271 -30.98 18.49 -33.72
N LEU A 272 -30.92 19.82 -33.91
CA LEU A 272 -29.73 20.61 -33.63
C LEU A 272 -29.39 20.64 -32.13
N VAL A 273 -30.40 20.79 -31.27
CA VAL A 273 -30.22 20.73 -29.80
C VAL A 273 -29.66 19.37 -29.39
N VAL A 274 -30.24 18.28 -29.86
CA VAL A 274 -29.77 16.92 -29.58
C VAL A 274 -28.37 16.68 -30.13
N ALA A 275 -28.06 17.16 -31.35
CA ALA A 275 -26.71 17.08 -31.90
C ALA A 275 -25.68 17.92 -31.10
N GLY A 276 -26.12 18.98 -30.44
CA GLY A 276 -25.30 19.76 -29.50
C GLY A 276 -25.09 19.03 -28.17
N LEU A 277 -26.15 18.46 -27.60
CA LEU A 277 -26.10 17.70 -26.35
C LEU A 277 -25.27 16.42 -26.48
N SER A 278 -25.32 15.74 -27.63
CA SER A 278 -24.54 14.51 -27.86
C SER A 278 -23.04 14.78 -27.89
N LYS A 279 -22.62 15.96 -28.35
CA LYS A 279 -21.21 16.38 -28.39
C LYS A 279 -20.69 16.92 -27.06
N ASN A 280 -21.54 17.10 -26.06
CA ASN A 280 -21.14 17.68 -24.78
C ASN A 280 -20.67 16.59 -23.79
N PRO A 281 -19.39 16.60 -23.36
CA PRO A 281 -18.84 15.67 -22.37
C PRO A 281 -19.10 16.07 -20.91
N TYR A 282 -19.50 17.32 -20.66
CA TYR A 282 -19.60 17.88 -19.29
C TYR A 282 -20.99 17.70 -18.66
N LEU A 283 -21.98 17.23 -19.42
CA LEU A 283 -23.34 17.03 -18.94
C LEU A 283 -23.65 15.56 -18.75
N THR A 284 -24.31 15.24 -17.64
CA THR A 284 -24.82 13.91 -17.33
C THR A 284 -25.98 13.55 -18.25
N VAL A 285 -26.28 12.26 -18.42
CA VAL A 285 -27.44 11.83 -19.22
C VAL A 285 -28.75 12.38 -18.65
N GLN A 286 -28.86 12.44 -17.32
CA GLN A 286 -30.03 13.01 -16.65
C GLN A 286 -30.22 14.48 -17.03
N GLN A 287 -29.17 15.29 -16.95
CA GLN A 287 -29.23 16.69 -17.36
C GLN A 287 -29.60 16.85 -18.84
N LYS A 288 -29.06 16.00 -19.72
CA LYS A 288 -29.43 16.01 -21.16
C LYS A 288 -30.91 15.71 -21.36
N LYS A 289 -31.47 14.74 -20.63
CA LYS A 289 -32.91 14.41 -20.65
C LYS A 289 -33.74 15.57 -20.12
N ASP A 290 -33.34 16.18 -19.01
CA ASP A 290 -34.02 17.33 -18.41
C ASP A 290 -34.08 18.52 -19.37
N HIS A 291 -33.01 18.79 -20.11
CA HIS A 291 -33.01 19.81 -21.15
C HIS A 291 -34.06 19.54 -22.24
N ILE A 292 -34.19 18.29 -22.69
CA ILE A 292 -35.19 17.89 -23.70
C ILE A 292 -36.60 18.04 -23.14
N PHE A 293 -36.84 17.58 -21.90
CA PHE A 293 -38.15 17.70 -21.25
C PHE A 293 -38.53 19.16 -21.01
N TRP A 294 -37.57 20.02 -20.67
CA TRP A 294 -37.82 21.45 -20.54
C TRP A 294 -38.31 22.06 -21.86
N PHE A 295 -37.71 21.69 -23.00
CA PHE A 295 -38.19 22.16 -24.31
C PHE A 295 -39.60 21.65 -24.62
N ARG A 296 -39.91 20.39 -24.27
CA ARG A 296 -41.25 19.83 -24.46
C ARG A 296 -42.29 20.65 -23.71
N ASP A 297 -42.02 20.96 -22.44
CA ASP A 297 -42.94 21.72 -21.59
C ASP A 297 -43.04 23.18 -22.07
N TYR A 298 -41.93 23.76 -22.56
CA TYR A 298 -41.90 25.10 -23.16
C TYR A 298 -42.76 25.20 -24.42
N PHE A 299 -42.63 24.27 -25.37
CA PHE A 299 -43.44 24.28 -26.59
C PHE A 299 -44.91 24.00 -26.30
N SER A 300 -45.20 23.14 -25.31
CA SER A 300 -46.57 22.90 -24.85
C SER A 300 -47.20 24.18 -24.29
N ALA A 301 -46.44 24.97 -23.51
CA ALA A 301 -46.91 26.25 -22.98
C ALA A 301 -47.03 27.37 -24.03
N LYS A 302 -46.38 27.22 -25.20
CA LYS A 302 -46.36 28.22 -26.29
C LYS A 302 -47.06 27.75 -27.55
N GLU A 303 -47.93 26.75 -27.46
CA GLU A 303 -48.66 26.18 -28.60
C GLU A 303 -49.52 27.23 -29.32
N GLU A 304 -50.10 28.20 -28.61
CA GLU A 304 -50.87 29.29 -29.22
C GLU A 304 -50.03 30.13 -30.18
N VAL A 305 -48.79 30.46 -29.80
CA VAL A 305 -47.86 31.24 -30.64
C VAL A 305 -47.40 30.42 -31.85
N LEU A 306 -47.24 29.10 -31.69
CA LEU A 306 -46.91 28.21 -32.80
C LEU A 306 -48.06 28.13 -33.82
N LYS A 307 -49.31 28.05 -33.35
CA LYS A 307 -50.49 28.09 -34.22
C LYS A 307 -50.58 29.41 -34.99
N GLU A 308 -50.30 30.53 -34.34
CA GLU A 308 -50.22 31.82 -35.03
C GLU A 308 -49.11 31.83 -36.10
N ALA A 309 -47.92 31.32 -35.77
CA ALA A 309 -46.79 31.26 -36.70
C ALA A 309 -47.04 30.32 -37.90
N ASP A 310 -47.70 29.18 -37.70
CA ASP A 310 -48.10 28.26 -38.77
C ASP A 310 -49.14 28.89 -39.71
N VAL A 311 -49.96 29.83 -39.21
CA VAL A 311 -50.87 30.64 -40.05
C VAL A 311 -50.10 31.66 -40.90
N TYR A 312 -48.91 32.10 -40.49
CA TYR A 312 -48.06 33.00 -41.29
C TYR A 312 -47.11 32.28 -42.26
N LEU A 313 -46.96 30.95 -42.13
CA LEU A 313 -46.14 30.11 -43.01
C LEU A 313 -46.95 29.37 -44.09
N ASN A 314 -48.28 29.40 -44.02
CA ASN A 314 -49.20 28.92 -45.05
C ASN A 314 -49.79 30.08 -45.87
#